data_AF-A0A7S2M9I7-F1
#
_entry.id   AF-A0A7S2M9I7-F1
#
_cell.length_a   1.000
_cell.length_b   1.000
_cell.length_c   1.000
_cell.angle_alpha   90.00
_cell.angle_beta   90.00
_cell.angle_gamma   90.00
#
_symmetry.space_group_name_H-M   'P 1'
#
loop_
_entity.id
_entity.type
_entity.pdbx_description
1 polymer ?
#
loop_
_entity_poly.entity_id
_entity_poly.type
_entity_poly.pdbx_seq_one_letter_code
_entity_poly.pdbx_strand_id
1 'polypeptide(L)'
;DGQSADPCVEVDFLEANEHVWGTNIHAGAVQGGWKSGTALGYGGDRHGMAGYGVDANAVDTSAPIDVNWAFPTDKDGNLQGMFVGFYQHGSYTPRATFTVGAGQDLHEVTAALRRGMTPGFSYWSTGASGVPWFDQHNCDYHEQRQPAYFSNWQLLGGAADMEAVVV
;
A
#
# COMPACT_ATOMS: atom_id res chain seq x y z
N ASP A 1 13.91 -1.54 -4.49
CA ASP A 1 13.74 -0.08 -4.57
C ASP A 1 14.53 0.63 -5.68
N GLY A 2 14.59 0.17 -6.94
CA GLY A 2 15.08 0.99 -8.07
C GLY A 2 16.47 1.68 -7.98
N GLN A 3 17.23 1.45 -6.91
CA GLN A 3 18.55 2.00 -6.62
C GLN A 3 19.67 1.08 -7.11
N SER A 4 19.33 -0.15 -7.51
CA SER A 4 20.21 -1.13 -8.14
C SER A 4 20.45 -0.81 -9.62
N ALA A 5 21.63 -1.20 -10.13
CA ALA A 5 21.93 -1.18 -11.57
C ALA A 5 21.03 -2.14 -12.37
N ASP A 6 20.52 -3.19 -11.72
CA ASP A 6 19.51 -4.11 -12.24
C ASP A 6 18.27 -4.01 -11.33
N PRO A 7 17.28 -3.17 -11.65
CA PRO A 7 16.08 -3.03 -10.85
C PRO A 7 15.13 -4.22 -11.06
N CYS A 8 14.41 -4.58 -9.99
CA CYS A 8 13.30 -5.53 -10.04
C CYS A 8 11.97 -4.78 -9.89
N VAL A 9 10.89 -5.37 -10.40
CA VAL A 9 9.53 -4.90 -10.08
C VAL A 9 9.32 -5.07 -8.59
N GLU A 10 8.79 -4.01 -7.98
CA GLU A 10 8.45 -3.95 -6.56
C GLU A 10 7.03 -3.41 -6.43
N VAL A 11 6.24 -4.07 -5.61
CA VAL A 11 4.85 -3.73 -5.32
C VAL A 11 4.75 -3.65 -3.82
N ASP A 12 4.63 -2.43 -3.31
CA ASP A 12 4.51 -2.18 -1.89
C ASP A 12 3.02 -2.18 -1.55
N PHE A 13 2.55 -3.26 -0.94
CA PHE A 13 1.16 -3.33 -0.49
C PHE A 13 0.88 -2.31 0.61
N LEU A 14 1.84 -2.15 1.52
CA LEU A 14 1.75 -1.33 2.71
C LEU A 14 3.11 -0.71 3.02
N GLU A 15 3.20 0.59 2.79
CA GLU A 15 4.24 1.47 3.32
C GLU A 15 3.52 2.52 4.18
N ALA A 16 3.37 2.24 5.47
CA ALA A 16 2.43 2.97 6.33
C ALA A 16 2.92 3.09 7.78
N ASN A 17 2.33 4.06 8.49
CA ASN A 17 2.32 4.14 9.95
C ASN A 17 0.89 4.49 10.38
N GLU A 18 0.67 4.95 11.62
CA GLU A 18 -0.67 5.31 12.09
C GLU A 18 -1.24 6.61 11.48
N HIS A 19 -0.44 7.39 10.75
CA HIS A 19 -0.80 8.70 10.21
C HIS A 19 -0.79 8.75 8.68
N VAL A 20 0.01 7.90 8.05
CA VAL A 20 0.15 7.86 6.60
C VAL A 20 0.02 6.44 6.07
N TRP A 21 -0.55 6.32 4.88
CA TRP A 21 -0.67 5.06 4.16
C TRP A 21 -0.17 5.23 2.73
N GLY A 22 0.68 4.31 2.30
CA GLY A 22 1.12 4.17 0.93
C GLY A 22 1.01 2.78 0.39
N THR A 23 0.53 2.72 -0.85
CA THR A 23 0.65 1.55 -1.69
C THR A 23 1.31 1.99 -2.99
N ASN A 24 2.47 1.40 -3.30
CA ASN A 24 3.33 1.85 -4.39
C ASN A 24 3.54 0.75 -5.42
N ILE A 25 3.74 1.14 -6.68
CA ILE A 25 4.21 0.27 -7.75
C ILE A 25 5.48 0.88 -8.34
N HIS A 26 6.57 0.12 -8.31
CA HIS A 26 7.85 0.45 -8.93
C HIS A 26 8.10 -0.46 -10.13
N ALA A 27 8.04 0.12 -11.32
CA ALA A 27 8.33 -0.53 -12.59
C ALA A 27 8.88 0.50 -13.59
N GLY A 28 9.47 0.07 -14.70
CA GLY A 28 10.02 0.97 -15.70
C GLY A 28 8.96 1.75 -16.46
N ALA A 29 7.81 1.11 -16.73
CA ALA A 29 6.74 1.66 -17.56
C ALA A 29 5.67 2.47 -16.78
N VAL A 30 5.68 2.44 -15.44
CA VAL A 30 4.77 3.25 -14.62
C VAL A 30 5.27 4.69 -14.50
N GLN A 31 4.35 5.61 -14.21
CA GLN A 31 4.71 6.97 -13.84
C GLN A 31 5.69 6.94 -12.66
N GLY A 32 6.77 7.73 -12.74
CA GLY A 32 7.84 7.76 -11.73
C GLY A 32 8.91 6.66 -11.90
N GLY A 33 8.67 5.66 -12.75
CA GLY A 33 9.64 4.63 -13.08
C GLY A 33 10.11 3.81 -11.88
N TRP A 34 11.28 3.18 -12.01
CA TRP A 34 11.87 2.35 -10.95
C TRP A 34 12.13 3.09 -9.63
N LYS A 35 12.43 4.40 -9.69
CA LYS A 35 12.87 5.17 -8.51
C LYS A 35 11.71 5.75 -7.72
N SER A 36 10.85 6.51 -8.38
CA SER A 36 9.75 7.20 -7.70
C SER A 36 8.48 6.36 -7.67
N GLY A 37 8.31 5.46 -8.64
CA GLY A 37 7.11 4.65 -8.77
C GLY A 37 5.83 5.50 -8.87
N THR A 38 4.71 4.80 -8.84
CA THR A 38 3.40 5.41 -8.69
C THR A 38 2.79 5.00 -7.36
N ALA A 39 2.34 5.99 -6.59
CA ALA A 39 1.86 5.81 -5.23
C ALA A 39 0.47 6.43 -5.07
N LEU A 40 -0.41 5.76 -4.34
CA LEU A 40 -1.66 6.32 -3.83
C LEU A 40 -1.85 5.95 -2.36
N GLY A 41 -2.75 6.68 -1.69
CA GLY A 41 -3.06 6.49 -0.27
C GLY A 41 -3.40 7.82 0.40
N TYR A 42 -2.82 8.05 1.57
CA TYR A 42 -3.07 9.21 2.41
C TYR A 42 -1.81 9.70 3.11
N GLY A 43 -1.59 11.02 3.15
CA GLY A 43 -0.48 11.65 3.87
C GLY A 43 0.84 11.68 3.08
N GLY A 44 1.78 12.52 3.51
CA GLY A 44 3.01 12.80 2.75
C GLY A 44 2.71 13.27 1.33
N ASP A 45 3.40 12.68 0.35
CA ASP A 45 3.18 12.95 -1.09
C ASP A 45 2.01 12.13 -1.69
N ARG A 46 1.28 11.37 -0.87
CA ARG A 46 0.25 10.41 -1.34
C ARG A 46 -1.14 11.01 -1.22
N HIS A 47 -1.99 10.63 -2.18
CA HIS A 47 -3.38 11.06 -2.29
C HIS A 47 -4.25 9.93 -2.83
N GLY A 48 -5.57 10.13 -2.85
CA GLY A 48 -6.54 9.16 -3.39
C GLY A 48 -7.39 8.45 -2.36
N MET A 49 -7.14 8.67 -1.06
CA MET A 49 -7.93 8.12 0.04
C MET A 49 -8.58 9.24 0.87
N ALA A 50 -9.83 9.05 1.31
CA ALA A 50 -10.67 10.10 1.91
C ALA A 50 -10.29 10.49 3.36
N GLY A 51 -9.47 9.68 4.04
CA GLY A 51 -9.01 9.93 5.41
C GLY A 51 -8.39 8.67 6.02
N TYR A 52 -7.29 8.85 6.74
CA TYR A 52 -6.58 7.78 7.44
C TYR A 52 -5.86 8.41 8.63
N GLY A 53 -6.00 7.81 9.80
CA GLY A 53 -5.32 8.30 10.98
C GLY A 53 -6.05 7.99 12.27
N VAL A 54 -5.45 8.41 13.37
CA VAL A 54 -5.98 8.21 14.72
C VAL A 54 -7.29 8.98 14.85
N ASP A 55 -8.34 8.30 15.26
CA ASP A 55 -9.71 8.84 15.39
C ASP A 55 -10.28 9.40 14.07
N ALA A 56 -9.71 9.00 12.92
CA ALA A 56 -10.16 9.51 11.63
C ALA A 56 -11.53 8.92 11.24
N ASN A 57 -12.38 9.77 10.66
CA ASN A 57 -13.75 9.39 10.27
C ASN A 57 -13.84 8.34 9.16
N ALA A 58 -12.79 8.14 8.38
CA ALA A 58 -12.75 7.13 7.32
C ALA A 58 -12.07 5.87 7.84
N VAL A 59 -10.74 5.85 7.87
CA VAL A 59 -9.97 4.73 8.45
C VAL A 59 -9.29 5.17 9.73
N ASP A 60 -9.79 4.66 10.86
CA ASP A 60 -9.32 4.98 12.21
C ASP A 60 -8.19 4.03 12.61
N THR A 61 -6.97 4.53 12.74
CA THR A 61 -5.79 3.71 13.10
C THR A 61 -5.70 3.40 14.60
N SER A 62 -6.63 3.90 15.43
CA SER A 62 -6.75 3.50 16.83
C SER A 62 -7.44 2.15 17.02
N ALA A 63 -7.97 1.56 15.94
CA ALA A 63 -8.66 0.28 15.93
C ALA A 63 -8.13 -0.63 14.80
N PRO A 64 -8.29 -1.96 14.93
CA PRO A 64 -7.96 -2.90 13.86
C PRO A 64 -8.57 -2.54 12.51
N ILE A 65 -7.80 -2.75 11.45
CA ILE A 65 -8.14 -2.52 10.06
C ILE A 65 -7.95 -3.82 9.30
N ASP A 66 -9.02 -4.33 8.69
CA ASP A 66 -8.93 -5.40 7.71
C ASP A 66 -8.68 -4.76 6.34
N VAL A 67 -7.61 -5.16 5.66
CA VAL A 67 -7.21 -4.60 4.37
C VAL A 67 -7.24 -5.71 3.32
N ASN A 68 -7.97 -5.46 2.24
CA ASN A 68 -8.04 -6.34 1.09
C ASN A 68 -7.39 -5.69 -0.12
N TRP A 69 -6.49 -6.42 -0.75
CA TRP A 69 -5.91 -6.08 -2.03
C TRP A 69 -6.47 -7.02 -3.11
N ALA A 70 -6.84 -6.45 -4.24
CA ALA A 70 -7.27 -7.21 -5.42
C ALA A 70 -6.46 -6.79 -6.64
N PHE A 71 -6.22 -7.75 -7.54
CA PHE A 71 -5.43 -7.60 -8.76
C PHE A 71 -6.31 -7.74 -10.00
N PRO A 72 -7.18 -6.76 -10.30
CA PRO A 72 -8.07 -6.83 -11.46
C PRO A 72 -7.27 -6.94 -12.75
N THR A 73 -7.72 -7.82 -13.65
CA THR A 73 -7.12 -8.02 -14.97
C THR A 73 -8.11 -7.78 -16.10
N ASP A 74 -7.61 -7.42 -17.28
CA ASP A 74 -8.40 -7.43 -18.50
C ASP A 74 -8.64 -8.87 -19.01
N LYS A 75 -9.34 -8.98 -20.14
CA LYS A 75 -9.63 -10.26 -20.80
C LYS A 75 -8.39 -11.06 -21.22
N ASP A 76 -7.23 -10.41 -21.36
CA ASP A 76 -5.95 -11.02 -21.76
C ASP A 76 -5.06 -11.31 -20.52
N GLY A 77 -5.62 -11.06 -19.32
CA GLY A 77 -4.98 -11.27 -18.03
C GLY A 77 -3.95 -10.20 -17.68
N ASN A 78 -3.97 -9.03 -18.33
CA ASN A 78 -3.07 -7.92 -17.99
C ASN A 78 -3.62 -7.13 -16.81
N LEU A 79 -2.77 -6.86 -15.82
CA LEU A 79 -3.13 -6.11 -14.63
C LEU A 79 -3.64 -4.71 -15.03
N GLN A 80 -4.80 -4.32 -14.47
CA GLN A 80 -5.42 -3.02 -14.70
C GLN A 80 -5.13 -2.00 -13.60
N GLY A 81 -4.53 -2.46 -12.51
CA GLY A 81 -4.21 -1.70 -11.31
C GLY A 81 -4.22 -2.62 -10.10
N MET A 82 -3.93 -2.07 -8.93
CA MET A 82 -4.09 -2.77 -7.67
C MET A 82 -5.14 -2.04 -6.82
N PHE A 83 -6.27 -2.70 -6.59
CA PHE A 83 -7.35 -2.19 -5.78
C PHE A 83 -7.04 -2.44 -4.31
N VAL A 84 -7.29 -1.45 -3.46
CA VAL A 84 -7.15 -1.55 -2.01
C VAL A 84 -8.47 -1.13 -1.36
N GLY A 85 -8.97 -1.97 -0.47
CA GLY A 85 -10.16 -1.71 0.33
C GLY A 85 -9.88 -1.87 1.81
N PHE A 86 -10.36 -0.92 2.61
CA PHE A 86 -10.16 -0.87 4.06
C PHE A 86 -11.50 -1.14 4.75
N TYR A 87 -11.51 -2.04 5.71
CA TYR A 87 -12.70 -2.45 6.46
C TYR A 87 -12.39 -2.38 7.95
N GLN A 88 -13.39 -2.01 8.75
CA GLN A 88 -13.27 -1.90 10.19
C GLN A 88 -14.58 -2.27 10.88
N HIS A 89 -14.47 -2.63 12.16
CA HIS A 89 -15.62 -2.92 13.04
C HIS A 89 -16.52 -4.06 12.51
N GLY A 90 -15.94 -5.02 11.78
CA GLY A 90 -16.67 -6.15 11.19
C GLY A 90 -17.63 -5.77 10.06
N SER A 91 -17.48 -4.58 9.48
CA SER A 91 -18.27 -4.13 8.32
C SER A 91 -17.80 -4.78 7.03
N TYR A 92 -18.74 -5.26 6.20
CA TYR A 92 -18.47 -5.69 4.82
C TYR A 92 -18.46 -4.53 3.80
N THR A 93 -18.81 -3.31 4.22
CA THR A 93 -18.69 -2.11 3.39
C THR A 93 -17.34 -1.45 3.69
N PRO A 94 -16.54 -1.15 2.65
CA PRO A 94 -15.25 -0.52 2.87
C PRO A 94 -15.41 0.90 3.39
N ARG A 95 -14.56 1.26 4.35
CA ARG A 95 -14.39 2.59 4.93
C ARG A 95 -13.71 3.56 3.97
N ALA A 96 -12.80 3.03 3.16
CA ALA A 96 -12.12 3.74 2.09
C ALA A 96 -11.66 2.74 1.02
N THR A 97 -11.50 3.22 -0.20
CA THR A 97 -10.97 2.43 -1.32
C THR A 97 -10.16 3.30 -2.26
N PHE A 98 -9.14 2.74 -2.91
CA PHE A 98 -8.47 3.36 -4.04
C PHE A 98 -7.89 2.30 -4.98
N THR A 99 -7.39 2.72 -6.16
CA THR A 99 -6.75 1.82 -7.12
C THR A 99 -5.47 2.47 -7.67
N VAL A 100 -4.32 1.94 -7.29
CA VAL A 100 -3.01 2.42 -7.76
C VAL A 100 -2.68 1.80 -9.12
N GLY A 101 -2.01 2.58 -9.99
CA GLY A 101 -1.61 2.13 -11.33
C GLY A 101 -2.73 2.10 -12.37
N ALA A 102 -3.96 2.50 -12.01
CA ALA A 102 -5.08 2.54 -12.95
C ALA A 102 -4.76 3.39 -14.19
N GLY A 103 -4.93 2.81 -15.38
CA GLY A 103 -4.66 3.47 -16.66
C GLY A 103 -3.17 3.60 -17.03
N GLN A 104 -2.25 3.06 -16.23
CA GLN A 104 -0.82 3.02 -16.55
C GLN A 104 -0.44 1.74 -17.30
N ASP A 105 0.77 1.74 -17.86
CA ASP A 105 1.33 0.54 -18.45
C ASP A 105 1.92 -0.38 -17.38
N LEU A 106 1.20 -1.48 -17.11
CA LEU A 106 1.52 -2.46 -16.07
C LEU A 106 2.02 -3.79 -16.65
N HIS A 107 2.52 -3.83 -17.88
CA HIS A 107 2.95 -5.09 -18.50
C HIS A 107 4.12 -5.76 -17.75
N GLU A 108 5.10 -4.99 -17.25
CA GLU A 108 6.22 -5.50 -16.46
C GLU A 108 5.73 -6.06 -15.12
N VAL A 109 4.77 -5.37 -14.48
CA VAL A 109 4.16 -5.78 -13.22
C VAL A 109 3.35 -7.05 -13.40
N THR A 110 2.55 -7.12 -14.46
CA THR A 110 1.82 -8.33 -14.88
C THR A 110 2.77 -9.50 -15.04
N ALA A 111 3.88 -9.30 -15.75
CA ALA A 111 4.87 -10.35 -15.99
C ALA A 111 5.57 -10.79 -14.69
N ALA A 112 5.87 -9.86 -13.78
CA ALA A 112 6.47 -10.16 -12.48
C ALA A 112 5.54 -10.99 -11.59
N LEU A 113 4.28 -10.56 -11.43
CA LEU A 113 3.28 -11.30 -10.66
C LEU A 113 3.06 -12.71 -11.20
N ARG A 114 2.97 -12.88 -12.53
CA ARG A 114 2.82 -14.19 -13.18
C ARG A 114 4.00 -15.13 -12.94
N ARG A 115 5.22 -14.60 -12.81
CA ARG A 115 6.41 -15.40 -12.48
C ARG A 115 6.49 -15.77 -11.00
N GLY A 116 5.65 -15.16 -10.17
CA GLY A 116 5.75 -15.21 -8.72
C GLY A 116 6.72 -14.14 -8.22
N MET A 117 6.34 -13.50 -7.13
CA MET A 117 7.16 -12.52 -6.41
C MET A 117 7.41 -13.02 -4.99
N THR A 118 8.55 -12.66 -4.41
CA THR A 118 8.87 -12.99 -3.02
C THR A 118 8.26 -11.92 -2.10
N PRO A 119 7.43 -12.29 -1.11
CA PRO A 119 6.94 -11.32 -0.13
C PRO A 119 8.09 -10.84 0.76
N GLY A 120 8.12 -9.54 1.04
CA GLY A 120 9.07 -8.91 1.95
C GLY A 120 8.34 -8.18 3.07
N PHE A 121 8.89 -8.26 4.28
CA PHE A 121 8.40 -7.53 5.44
C PHE A 121 9.57 -6.79 6.07
N SER A 122 9.38 -5.50 6.33
CA SER A 122 10.39 -4.66 6.97
C SER A 122 9.73 -3.69 7.94
N TYR A 123 10.47 -3.29 8.95
CA TYR A 123 10.12 -2.23 9.87
C TYR A 123 11.34 -1.36 10.07
N TRP A 124 11.22 -0.07 9.79
CA TRP A 124 12.35 0.85 9.72
C TRP A 124 11.90 2.28 10.04
N SER A 125 12.86 3.18 10.22
CA SER A 125 12.62 4.58 10.54
C SER A 125 13.66 5.46 9.86
N THR A 126 13.25 6.65 9.40
CA THR A 126 14.14 7.71 8.92
C THR A 126 14.64 8.63 10.04
N GLY A 127 14.30 8.34 11.30
CA GLY A 127 14.59 9.17 12.47
C GLY A 127 13.35 9.88 13.01
N ALA A 128 13.53 10.58 14.14
CA ALA A 128 12.44 11.14 14.94
C ALA A 128 11.69 12.32 14.31
N SER A 129 12.09 12.80 13.13
CA SER A 129 11.44 13.92 12.44
C SER A 129 10.72 13.49 11.16
N GLY A 130 10.75 12.20 10.84
CA GLY A 130 10.22 11.70 9.56
C GLY A 130 10.97 12.25 8.37
N VAL A 131 10.32 12.16 7.21
CA VAL A 131 10.78 12.72 5.94
C VAL A 131 9.62 13.37 5.18
N PRO A 132 9.87 14.40 4.35
CA PRO A 132 8.79 15.16 3.71
C PRO A 132 7.83 14.30 2.88
N TRP A 133 8.36 13.28 2.20
CA TRP A 133 7.59 12.42 1.30
C TRP A 133 6.73 11.40 2.04
N PHE A 134 7.00 11.14 3.32
CA PHE A 134 6.30 10.13 4.10
C PHE A 134 5.39 10.78 5.15
N ASP A 135 5.95 11.26 6.26
CA ASP A 135 5.16 11.54 7.46
C ASP A 135 5.63 12.77 8.27
N GLN A 136 6.66 13.49 7.82
CA GLN A 136 7.24 14.63 8.57
C GLN A 136 6.19 15.68 8.99
N HIS A 137 5.16 15.89 8.17
CA HIS A 137 4.09 16.87 8.42
C HIS A 137 2.81 16.28 9.01
N ASN A 138 2.76 14.95 9.15
CA ASN A 138 1.58 14.21 9.55
C ASN A 138 1.71 13.62 10.96
N CYS A 139 2.93 13.44 11.44
CA CYS A 139 3.22 12.89 12.76
C CYS A 139 3.42 14.00 13.81
N ASP A 140 2.79 13.81 14.97
CA ASP A 140 3.19 14.46 16.22
C ASP A 140 4.04 13.45 17.03
N TYR A 141 5.36 13.46 16.82
CA TYR A 141 6.31 12.49 17.40
C TYR A 141 6.45 12.55 18.93
N HIS A 142 5.59 13.29 19.63
CA HIS A 142 5.69 13.52 21.05
C HIS A 142 5.00 12.46 21.93
N GLU A 143 4.27 11.51 21.34
CA GLU A 143 3.61 10.42 22.07
C GLU A 143 4.25 9.05 21.79
N GLN A 144 4.56 8.30 22.86
CA GLN A 144 4.97 6.90 22.73
C GLN A 144 3.74 6.05 22.42
N ARG A 145 3.68 5.53 21.20
CA ARG A 145 2.58 4.66 20.75
C ARG A 145 3.03 3.21 20.67
N GLN A 146 2.06 2.30 20.70
CA GLN A 146 2.32 0.87 20.60
C GLN A 146 2.82 0.52 19.19
N PRO A 147 3.66 -0.51 19.03
CA PRO A 147 4.00 -1.03 17.71
C PRO A 147 2.74 -1.50 16.96
N ALA A 148 2.71 -1.31 15.64
CA ALA A 148 1.69 -1.93 14.80
C ALA A 148 1.85 -3.45 14.80
N TYR A 149 0.74 -4.18 14.90
CA TYR A 149 0.67 -5.63 14.82
C TYR A 149 0.00 -6.06 13.53
N PHE A 150 0.65 -6.98 12.84
CA PHE A 150 0.16 -7.55 11.59
C PHE A 150 -0.28 -8.99 11.84
N SER A 151 -1.52 -9.33 11.48
CA SER A 151 -2.09 -10.65 11.71
C SER A 151 -2.97 -11.11 10.56
N ASN A 152 -3.31 -12.40 10.53
CA ASN A 152 -4.25 -13.00 9.57
C ASN A 152 -3.89 -12.74 8.09
N TRP A 153 -2.58 -12.74 7.77
CA TRP A 153 -2.11 -12.62 6.40
C TRP A 153 -2.47 -13.87 5.61
N GLN A 154 -3.23 -13.68 4.53
CA GLN A 154 -3.63 -14.78 3.66
C GLN A 154 -3.73 -14.35 2.20
N LEU A 155 -3.30 -15.25 1.31
CA LEU A 155 -3.57 -15.17 -0.12
C LEU A 155 -4.85 -15.95 -0.40
N LEU A 156 -5.87 -15.27 -0.89
CA LEU A 156 -7.16 -15.86 -1.21
C LEU A 156 -7.27 -16.05 -2.74
N GLY A 157 -7.90 -17.14 -3.18
CA GLY A 157 -8.27 -17.31 -4.58
C GLY A 157 -7.14 -17.57 -5.59
N GLY A 158 -5.93 -17.93 -5.16
CA GLY A 158 -4.86 -18.37 -6.08
C GLY A 158 -4.18 -17.24 -6.85
N ALA A 159 -3.73 -16.21 -6.13
CA ALA A 159 -3.00 -15.00 -6.59
C ALA A 159 -3.84 -13.81 -7.09
N ALA A 160 -5.17 -13.88 -6.98
CA ALA A 160 -6.05 -12.77 -7.39
C ALA A 160 -6.39 -11.79 -6.26
N ASP A 161 -6.36 -12.26 -5.00
CA ASP A 161 -6.70 -11.45 -3.83
C ASP A 161 -5.75 -11.74 -2.65
N MET A 162 -5.46 -10.71 -1.87
CA MET A 162 -4.71 -10.80 -0.60
C MET A 162 -5.49 -10.08 0.49
N GLU A 163 -5.48 -10.63 1.70
CA GLU A 163 -6.09 -10.03 2.89
C GLU A 163 -5.07 -10.02 4.04
N ALA A 164 -5.08 -8.94 4.82
CA ALA A 164 -4.33 -8.83 6.05
C ALA A 164 -5.08 -7.97 7.07
N VAL A 165 -4.88 -8.28 8.36
CA VAL A 165 -5.38 -7.46 9.46
C VAL A 165 -4.22 -6.68 10.06
N VAL A 166 -4.37 -5.36 10.12
CA VAL A 166 -3.41 -4.42 10.71
C VAL A 166 -4.02 -3.86 11.99
N VAL A 167 -3.28 -3.92 13.09
CA VAL A 167 -3.71 -3.47 14.42
C VAL A 167 -2.72 -2.44 14.96
#